data_AF-A0A9Q0YT62-F1
#
_entry.id   AF-A0A9Q0YT62-F1
#
_cell.length_a   1.000
_cell.length_b   1.000
_cell.length_c   1.000
_cell.angle_alpha   90.00
_cell.angle_beta   90.00
_cell.angle_gamma   90.00
#
_symmetry.space_group_name_H-M   'P 1'
#
loop_
_entity.id
_entity.type
_entity.pdbx_description
1 polymer ?
#
loop_
_entity_poly.entity_id
_entity_poly.type
_entity_poly.pdbx_seq_one_letter_code
_entity_poly.pdbx_strand_id
1 'polypeptide(L)'
;MCHRIPKEEEEEVVKEELSPLGRFIIIDLQVNQRMFTIAAIYAPNVDTPGFFVEISNALHRFHCETIICGGDLNVIFNLELDKKGGIPRINFKAREKCFELMFSHDLVDIWKERNPFDNNCTWSSNVTPGIHCRLDYFLISRHAGPAVSDNVFSPGFLSDHSFVCLSIGTQEARRGPGFWN
;
A
#
# COMPACT_ATOMS: atom_id res chain seq x y z
N MET A 1 -28.07 -31.34 0.33
CA MET A 1 -27.31 -30.09 0.17
C MET A 1 -25.84 -30.42 0.21
N CYS A 2 -25.16 -30.40 -0.93
CA CYS A 2 -23.72 -30.63 -1.00
C CYS A 2 -23.03 -29.35 -0.52
N HIS A 3 -22.41 -29.40 0.66
CA HIS A 3 -21.55 -28.32 1.14
C HIS A 3 -20.31 -28.33 0.25
N ARG A 4 -20.18 -27.34 -0.65
CA ARG A 4 -18.90 -27.08 -1.33
C ARG A 4 -17.90 -26.71 -0.25
N ILE A 5 -16.95 -27.60 -0.01
CA ILE A 5 -15.68 -27.28 0.63
C ILE A 5 -15.09 -26.13 -0.22
N PRO A 6 -14.73 -24.97 0.38
CA PRO A 6 -13.97 -23.96 -0.35
C PRO A 6 -12.73 -24.66 -0.91
N LYS A 7 -12.51 -24.60 -2.23
CA LYS A 7 -11.21 -25.03 -2.76
C LYS A 7 -10.17 -24.15 -2.07
N GLU A 8 -9.14 -24.76 -1.50
CA GLU A 8 -7.94 -24.03 -1.09
C GLU A 8 -7.45 -23.24 -2.31
N GLU A 9 -7.20 -21.95 -2.11
CA GLU A 9 -6.61 -21.12 -3.16
C GLU A 9 -5.18 -21.62 -3.39
N GLU A 10 -4.85 -21.98 -4.62
CA GLU A 10 -3.46 -22.32 -4.97
C GLU A 10 -2.66 -21.02 -5.00
N GLU A 11 -1.76 -20.86 -4.03
CA GLU A 11 -0.81 -19.75 -3.92
C GLU A 11 0.63 -20.22 -4.11
N GLU A 12 1.41 -19.49 -4.92
CA GLU A 12 2.80 -19.81 -5.21
C GLU A 12 3.64 -18.52 -5.28
N VAL A 13 4.75 -18.47 -4.54
CA VAL A 13 5.76 -17.40 -4.71
C VAL A 13 6.66 -17.78 -5.88
N VAL A 14 6.59 -17.01 -6.96
CA VAL A 14 7.31 -17.25 -8.21
C VAL A 14 8.69 -16.57 -8.21
N LYS A 15 8.80 -15.43 -7.55
CA LYS A 15 10.03 -14.65 -7.42
C LYS A 15 10.05 -13.89 -6.12
N GLU A 16 11.23 -13.71 -5.54
CA GLU A 16 11.44 -12.85 -4.37
C GLU A 16 12.70 -12.00 -4.51
N GLU A 17 12.66 -10.81 -3.91
CA GLU A 17 13.81 -9.95 -3.69
C GLU A 17 13.72 -9.33 -2.30
N LEU A 18 14.76 -9.52 -1.48
CA LEU A 18 14.88 -8.92 -0.16
C LEU A 18 15.89 -7.78 -0.19
N SER A 19 15.54 -6.66 0.43
CA SER A 19 16.51 -5.60 0.67
C SER A 19 17.62 -6.06 1.64
N PRO A 20 18.90 -5.70 1.42
CA PRO A 20 19.99 -6.09 2.31
C PRO A 20 19.83 -5.63 3.77
N LEU A 21 19.06 -4.55 3.99
CA LEU A 21 18.83 -3.95 5.31
C LEU A 21 17.46 -4.34 5.92
N GLY A 22 16.72 -5.26 5.29
CA GLY A 22 15.41 -5.70 5.78
C GLY A 22 14.32 -4.62 5.78
N ARG A 23 14.43 -3.63 4.91
CA ARG A 23 13.49 -2.50 4.76
C ARG A 23 12.41 -2.72 3.70
N PHE A 24 12.60 -3.68 2.80
CA PHE A 24 11.53 -4.16 1.95
C PHE A 24 11.73 -5.63 1.57
N ILE A 25 10.63 -6.27 1.20
CA ILE A 25 10.58 -7.51 0.45
C ILE A 25 9.60 -7.31 -0.72
N ILE A 26 9.97 -7.78 -1.91
CA ILE A 26 9.11 -7.77 -3.09
C ILE A 26 8.98 -9.22 -3.58
N ILE A 27 7.76 -9.66 -3.84
CA ILE A 27 7.46 -11.00 -4.36
C ILE A 27 6.57 -10.93 -5.60
N ASP A 28 6.79 -11.82 -6.57
CA ASP A 28 5.76 -12.21 -7.53
C ASP A 28 4.97 -13.37 -6.91
N LEU A 29 3.68 -13.18 -6.71
CA LEU A 29 2.75 -14.15 -6.14
C LEU A 29 1.73 -14.56 -7.20
N GLN A 30 1.60 -15.86 -7.42
CA GLN A 30 0.51 -16.44 -8.20
C GLN A 30 -0.62 -16.87 -7.27
N VAL A 31 -1.85 -16.40 -7.50
CA VAL A 31 -3.06 -16.83 -6.79
C VAL A 31 -4.16 -17.12 -7.81
N ASN A 32 -4.72 -18.34 -7.83
CA ASN A 32 -5.80 -18.72 -8.76
C ASN A 32 -5.49 -18.34 -10.23
N GLN A 33 -4.26 -18.59 -10.69
CA GLN A 33 -3.74 -18.26 -12.03
C GLN A 33 -3.56 -16.76 -12.33
N ARG A 34 -3.67 -15.89 -11.33
CA ARG A 34 -3.33 -14.47 -11.45
C ARG A 34 -2.01 -14.16 -10.79
N MET A 35 -1.25 -13.28 -11.42
CA MET A 35 0.06 -12.85 -10.98
C MET A 35 -0.02 -11.45 -10.35
N PHE A 36 0.57 -11.30 -9.17
CA PHE A 36 0.66 -10.05 -8.43
C PHE A 36 2.12 -9.78 -8.04
N THR A 37 2.58 -8.54 -8.19
CA THR A 37 3.80 -8.08 -7.52
C THR A 37 3.39 -7.48 -6.18
N ILE A 38 3.84 -8.04 -5.06
CA ILE A 38 3.57 -7.50 -3.72
C ILE A 38 4.87 -6.99 -3.12
N ALA A 39 4.90 -5.73 -2.70
CA ALA A 39 6.02 -5.12 -1.99
C ALA A 39 5.60 -4.74 -0.56
N ALA A 40 6.20 -5.35 0.45
CA ALA A 40 6.08 -4.91 1.83
C ALA A 40 7.24 -3.96 2.16
N ILE A 41 6.95 -2.75 2.62
CA ILE A 41 7.91 -1.64 2.73
C ILE A 41 7.94 -1.08 4.16
N TYR A 42 9.15 -0.83 4.66
CA TYR A 42 9.43 -0.11 5.90
C TYR A 42 10.48 0.98 5.67
N ALA A 43 10.02 2.17 5.30
CA ALA A 43 10.89 3.28 4.92
C ALA A 43 11.64 3.88 6.12
N PRO A 44 12.81 4.52 5.91
CA PRO A 44 13.51 5.23 6.97
C PRO A 44 12.72 6.44 7.50
N ASN A 45 12.79 6.68 8.81
CA ASN A 45 12.14 7.83 9.46
C ASN A 45 12.78 9.18 9.07
N VAL A 46 13.97 9.16 8.48
CA VAL A 46 14.70 10.34 7.99
C VAL A 46 14.53 10.52 6.50
N ASP A 47 14.54 11.77 6.02
CA ASP A 47 14.32 12.15 4.63
C ASP A 47 15.35 11.53 3.66
N THR A 48 15.07 10.29 3.22
CA THR A 48 15.99 9.42 2.46
C THR A 48 15.41 9.16 1.06
N PRO A 49 15.51 10.11 0.12
CA PRO A 49 14.91 9.97 -1.21
C PRO A 49 15.43 8.78 -2.02
N GLY A 50 16.69 8.39 -1.81
CA GLY A 50 17.29 7.23 -2.49
C GLY A 50 16.56 5.91 -2.23
N PHE A 51 15.86 5.79 -1.09
CA PHE A 51 15.11 4.59 -0.73
C PHE A 51 13.95 4.32 -1.71
N PHE A 52 13.17 5.34 -2.07
CA PHE A 52 12.08 5.18 -3.04
C PHE A 52 12.60 4.97 -4.47
N VAL A 53 13.78 5.49 -4.80
CA VAL A 53 14.46 5.18 -6.07
C VAL A 53 14.88 3.71 -6.11
N GLU A 54 15.42 3.18 -5.01
CA GLU A 54 15.79 1.76 -4.88
C GLU A 54 14.57 0.85 -5.05
N ILE A 55 13.46 1.13 -4.38
CA ILE A 55 12.21 0.36 -4.53
C ILE A 55 11.71 0.44 -5.97
N SER A 56 11.67 1.62 -6.57
CA SER A 56 11.21 1.76 -7.97
C SER A 56 12.07 0.92 -8.91
N ASN A 57 13.40 0.95 -8.77
CA ASN A 57 14.32 0.11 -9.56
C ASN A 57 14.13 -1.39 -9.30
N ALA A 58 13.80 -1.77 -8.06
CA ALA A 58 13.47 -3.14 -7.71
C ALA A 58 12.19 -3.60 -8.40
N LEU A 59 11.12 -2.81 -8.33
CA LEU A 59 9.84 -3.11 -9.00
C LEU A 59 9.99 -3.33 -10.52
N HIS A 60 10.87 -2.58 -11.20
CA HIS A 60 11.15 -2.80 -12.64
C HIS A 60 11.75 -4.17 -12.97
N ARG A 61 12.26 -4.91 -11.97
CA ARG A 61 12.75 -6.28 -12.15
C ARG A 61 11.62 -7.32 -12.06
N PHE A 62 10.41 -6.94 -11.64
CA PHE A 62 9.25 -7.81 -11.53
C PHE A 62 8.35 -7.62 -12.76
N HIS A 63 7.57 -8.64 -13.12
CA HIS A 63 6.89 -8.70 -14.41
C HIS A 63 5.36 -8.69 -14.32
N CYS A 64 4.77 -8.67 -13.12
CA CYS A 64 3.32 -8.66 -12.99
C CYS A 64 2.76 -7.26 -13.26
N GLU A 65 1.65 -7.20 -14.00
CA GLU A 65 0.95 -5.93 -14.28
C GLU A 65 0.30 -5.34 -13.03
N THR A 66 -0.17 -6.19 -12.11
CA THR A 66 -0.82 -5.74 -10.88
C THR A 66 0.19 -5.68 -9.75
N ILE A 67 0.46 -4.47 -9.28
CA ILE A 67 1.40 -4.17 -8.20
C ILE A 67 0.62 -3.73 -6.96
N ILE A 68 1.01 -4.24 -5.79
CA ILE A 68 0.51 -3.83 -4.48
C ILE A 68 1.73 -3.54 -3.59
N CYS A 69 1.94 -2.27 -3.27
CA CYS A 69 2.94 -1.82 -2.31
C CYS A 69 2.25 -1.48 -0.99
N GLY A 70 2.64 -2.09 0.12
CA GLY A 70 2.04 -1.88 1.43
C GLY A 70 3.08 -1.66 2.52
N GLY A 71 2.77 -0.82 3.51
CA GLY A 71 3.55 -0.69 4.74
C GLY A 71 3.75 0.73 5.22
N ASP A 72 4.67 0.91 6.17
CA ASP A 72 5.04 2.21 6.73
C ASP A 72 6.03 2.91 5.81
N LEU A 73 5.54 3.94 5.12
CA LEU A 73 6.32 4.71 4.16
C LEU A 73 7.05 5.89 4.83
N ASN A 74 6.83 6.16 6.12
CA ASN A 74 7.44 7.28 6.85
C ASN A 74 7.37 8.64 6.10
N VAL A 75 6.34 8.83 5.27
CA VAL A 75 6.07 10.07 4.52
C VAL A 75 4.61 10.46 4.72
N ILE A 76 4.34 11.75 4.64
CA ILE A 76 2.99 12.33 4.77
C ILE A 76 2.62 12.92 3.41
N PHE A 77 1.59 12.37 2.75
CA PHE A 77 1.16 12.83 1.43
C PHE A 77 0.46 14.19 1.50
N ASN A 78 -0.56 14.33 2.36
CA ASN A 78 -1.26 15.59 2.56
C ASN A 78 -1.10 16.08 4.00
N LEU A 79 -0.38 17.18 4.21
CA LEU A 79 -0.10 17.70 5.55
C LEU A 79 -1.38 18.10 6.33
N GLU A 80 -2.43 18.55 5.65
CA GLU A 80 -3.67 19.00 6.28
C GLU A 80 -4.56 17.83 6.74
N LEU A 81 -4.55 16.73 5.98
CA LEU A 81 -5.41 15.56 6.25
C LEU A 81 -4.68 14.44 6.98
N ASP A 82 -3.40 14.22 6.64
CA ASP A 82 -2.60 13.09 7.12
C ASP A 82 -1.78 13.44 8.38
N LYS A 83 -1.94 14.64 8.95
CA LYS A 83 -1.23 15.04 10.18
C LYS A 83 -2.10 15.84 11.13
N LYS A 84 -1.99 15.53 12.42
CA LYS A 84 -2.58 16.28 13.52
C LYS A 84 -1.51 16.63 14.55
N GLY A 85 -1.46 17.89 14.97
CA GLY A 85 -0.56 18.38 16.01
C GLY A 85 0.93 18.37 15.65
N GLY A 86 1.74 18.89 16.58
CA GLY A 86 3.19 18.98 16.45
C GLY A 86 3.67 19.95 15.37
N ILE A 87 4.97 19.88 15.07
CA ILE A 87 5.60 20.69 14.02
C ILE A 87 5.22 20.09 12.65
N PRO A 88 4.84 20.90 11.64
CA PRO A 88 4.52 20.44 10.28
C PRO A 88 5.77 20.01 9.48
N ARG A 89 6.61 19.17 10.07
CA ARG A 89 7.80 18.61 9.43
C ARG A 89 7.40 17.40 8.61
N ILE A 90 7.91 17.34 7.38
CA ILE A 90 7.72 16.22 6.46
C ILE A 90 9.07 15.80 5.87
N ASN A 91 9.16 14.54 5.45
CA ASN A 91 10.27 14.02 4.65
C ASN A 91 10.03 14.42 3.17
N PHE A 92 10.26 15.70 2.85
CA PHE A 92 9.83 16.29 1.58
C PHE A 92 10.45 15.61 0.37
N LYS A 93 11.77 15.35 0.38
CA LYS A 93 12.46 14.76 -0.77
C LYS A 93 12.06 13.30 -0.97
N ALA A 94 11.92 12.57 0.13
CA ALA A 94 11.47 11.19 0.12
C ALA A 94 10.03 11.08 -0.40
N ARG A 95 9.14 11.99 0.04
CA ARG A 95 7.77 12.09 -0.49
C ARG A 95 7.77 12.35 -1.99
N GLU A 96 8.61 13.25 -2.47
CA GLU A 96 8.71 13.56 -3.90
C GLU A 96 9.10 12.31 -4.71
N LYS A 97 10.09 11.54 -4.25
CA LYS A 97 10.47 10.26 -4.87
C LYS A 97 9.42 9.16 -4.72
N CYS A 98 8.63 9.16 -3.66
CA CYS A 98 7.48 8.28 -3.52
C CYS A 98 6.41 8.62 -4.57
N PHE A 99 6.13 9.90 -4.83
CA PHE A 99 5.19 10.30 -5.88
C PHE A 99 5.71 9.96 -7.29
N GLU A 100 7.02 10.11 -7.54
CA GLU A 100 7.62 9.64 -8.79
C GLU A 100 7.47 8.12 -8.97
N LEU A 101 7.72 7.33 -7.91
CA LEU A 101 7.49 5.89 -7.92
C LEU A 101 6.02 5.58 -8.26
N MET A 102 5.07 6.25 -7.60
CA MET A 102 3.64 6.07 -7.87
C MET A 102 3.31 6.39 -9.32
N PHE A 103 3.85 7.48 -9.86
CA PHE A 103 3.63 7.87 -11.24
C PHE A 103 4.22 6.86 -12.24
N SER A 104 5.46 6.40 -12.02
CA SER A 104 6.14 5.46 -12.92
C SER A 104 5.46 4.09 -13.02
N HIS A 105 4.77 3.66 -11.96
CA HIS A 105 4.12 2.35 -11.87
C HIS A 105 2.58 2.44 -11.90
N ASP A 106 2.02 3.62 -12.25
CA ASP A 106 0.58 3.95 -12.19
C ASP A 106 -0.12 3.47 -10.90
N LEU A 107 0.51 3.77 -9.75
CA LEU A 107 -0.01 3.43 -8.43
C LEU A 107 -0.86 4.57 -7.85
N VAL A 108 -1.86 4.19 -7.08
CA VAL A 108 -2.72 5.09 -6.31
C VAL A 108 -2.76 4.70 -4.84
N ASP A 109 -2.87 5.69 -3.97
CA ASP A 109 -3.27 5.47 -2.59
C ASP A 109 -4.77 5.12 -2.54
N ILE A 110 -5.07 3.82 -2.48
CA ILE A 110 -6.46 3.35 -2.55
C ILE A 110 -7.32 3.82 -1.37
N TRP A 111 -6.70 4.15 -0.23
CA TRP A 111 -7.44 4.71 0.90
C TRP A 111 -7.97 6.11 0.58
N LYS A 112 -7.13 6.99 0.02
CA LYS A 112 -7.55 8.36 -0.33
C LYS A 112 -8.45 8.41 -1.55
N GLU A 113 -8.27 7.53 -2.52
CA GLU A 113 -9.21 7.39 -3.64
C GLU A 113 -10.65 7.13 -3.14
N ARG A 114 -10.80 6.32 -2.08
CA ARG A 114 -12.12 6.01 -1.49
C ARG A 114 -12.57 6.99 -0.42
N ASN A 115 -11.63 7.64 0.26
CA ASN A 115 -11.88 8.51 1.43
C ASN A 115 -11.11 9.83 1.29
N PRO A 116 -11.44 10.69 0.31
CA PRO A 116 -10.64 11.85 -0.08
C PRO A 116 -10.51 12.93 1.00
N PHE A 117 -11.48 13.02 1.91
CA PHE A 117 -11.54 14.03 2.97
C PHE A 117 -11.28 13.46 4.38
N ASP A 118 -11.04 12.15 4.48
CA ASP A 118 -10.82 11.50 5.75
C ASP A 118 -9.41 11.82 6.29
N ASN A 119 -9.34 12.15 7.57
CA ASN A 119 -8.14 12.54 8.31
C ASN A 119 -7.65 11.46 9.29
N ASN A 120 -8.04 10.21 9.06
CA ASN A 120 -7.57 9.05 9.82
C ASN A 120 -6.05 8.91 9.76
N CYS A 121 -5.43 8.86 10.93
CA CYS A 121 -3.99 8.69 11.12
C CYS A 121 -3.71 7.24 11.53
N THR A 122 -2.56 6.71 11.15
CA THR A 122 -2.17 5.34 11.49
C THR A 122 -1.20 5.32 12.66
N TRP A 123 -0.39 6.36 12.82
CA TRP A 123 0.59 6.49 13.89
C TRP A 123 0.20 7.55 14.91
N SER A 124 0.47 7.28 16.19
CA SER A 124 0.28 8.22 17.30
C SER A 124 1.53 8.29 18.17
N SER A 125 1.98 9.50 18.53
CA SER A 125 3.17 9.63 19.36
C SER A 125 2.93 9.13 20.78
N ASN A 126 3.76 8.18 21.22
CA ASN A 126 3.81 7.74 22.62
C ASN A 126 4.51 8.76 23.55
N VAL A 127 5.24 9.73 23.00
CA VAL A 127 6.07 10.67 23.78
C VAL A 127 5.42 12.04 23.89
N THR A 128 4.79 12.52 22.82
CA THR A 128 4.13 13.83 22.79
C THR A 128 2.65 13.68 22.47
N PRO A 129 1.76 13.72 23.48
CA PRO A 129 0.33 13.55 23.28
C PRO A 129 -0.26 14.51 22.24
N GLY A 130 -1.21 14.02 21.45
CA GLY A 130 -1.92 14.81 20.44
C GLY A 130 -1.18 14.95 19.10
N ILE A 131 -0.04 14.29 18.91
CA ILE A 131 0.61 14.17 17.60
C ILE A 131 0.19 12.85 16.94
N HIS A 132 -0.41 12.97 15.75
CA HIS A 132 -0.83 11.84 14.94
C HIS A 132 -0.43 12.05 13.48
N CYS A 133 -0.06 10.98 12.78
CA CYS A 133 0.30 10.99 11.37
C CYS A 133 -0.30 9.78 10.66
N ARG A 134 -0.69 9.90 9.39
CA ARG A 134 -0.86 8.74 8.51
C ARG A 134 0.48 8.44 7.84
N LEU A 135 1.04 7.28 8.14
CA LEU A 135 2.36 6.82 7.67
C LEU A 135 2.28 5.46 6.96
N ASP A 136 1.19 4.73 7.16
CA ASP A 136 0.96 3.40 6.61
C ASP A 136 0.00 3.48 5.42
N TYR A 137 0.40 2.89 4.30
CA TYR A 137 -0.29 3.02 3.02
C TYR A 137 -0.41 1.68 2.32
N PHE A 138 -1.47 1.55 1.51
CA PHE A 138 -1.50 0.62 0.37
C PHE A 138 -1.51 1.45 -0.92
N LEU A 139 -0.43 1.36 -1.68
CA LEU A 139 -0.32 1.90 -3.04
C LEU A 139 -0.54 0.76 -4.02
N ILE A 140 -1.60 0.81 -4.82
CA ILE A 140 -1.94 -0.27 -5.74
C ILE A 140 -1.96 0.25 -7.18
N SER A 141 -1.72 -0.62 -8.15
CA SER A 141 -1.95 -0.27 -9.56
C SER A 141 -3.39 0.22 -9.74
N ARG A 142 -3.55 1.36 -10.42
CA ARG A 142 -4.84 2.05 -10.56
C ARG A 142 -5.94 1.14 -11.09
N HIS A 143 -5.64 0.28 -12.06
CA HIS A 143 -6.60 -0.67 -12.64
C HIS A 143 -7.11 -1.73 -11.65
N ALA A 144 -6.41 -1.96 -10.54
CA ALA A 144 -6.80 -2.90 -9.50
C ALA A 144 -7.83 -2.30 -8.51
N GLY A 145 -8.03 -0.98 -8.52
CA GLY A 145 -8.97 -0.27 -7.64
C GLY A 145 -10.39 -0.86 -7.58
N PRO A 146 -11.01 -1.24 -8.72
CA PRO A 146 -12.33 -1.89 -8.73
C PRO A 146 -12.37 -3.28 -8.08
N ALA A 147 -11.24 -3.98 -7.96
CA ALA A 147 -11.17 -5.32 -7.36
C ALA A 147 -11.05 -5.28 -5.83
N VAL A 148 -10.75 -4.11 -5.24
CA VAL A 148 -10.63 -3.97 -3.79
C VAL A 148 -12.02 -4.00 -3.14
N SER A 149 -12.30 -4.95 -2.26
CA SER A 149 -13.58 -5.03 -1.55
C SER A 149 -13.58 -4.16 -0.30
N ASP A 150 -12.49 -4.16 0.47
CA ASP A 150 -12.35 -3.43 1.72
C ASP A 150 -10.95 -2.84 1.87
N ASN A 151 -10.88 -1.74 2.61
CA ASN A 151 -9.64 -1.13 3.10
C ASN A 151 -9.91 -0.57 4.49
N VAL A 152 -9.34 -1.16 5.54
CA VAL A 152 -9.75 -0.93 6.93
C VAL A 152 -8.56 -0.55 7.81
N PHE A 153 -8.79 0.38 8.73
CA PHE A 153 -7.89 0.73 9.83
C PHE A 153 -8.46 0.19 11.14
N SER A 154 -7.62 -0.47 11.93
CA SER A 154 -7.98 -0.91 13.28
C SER A 154 -6.93 -0.44 14.29
N PRO A 155 -7.31 0.08 15.47
CA PRO A 155 -6.36 0.48 16.50
C PRO A 155 -5.41 -0.65 16.88
N GLY A 156 -4.11 -0.40 16.83
CA GLY A 156 -3.11 -1.33 17.35
C GLY A 156 -3.06 -1.25 18.87
N PHE A 157 -3.39 -2.33 19.58
CA PHE A 157 -3.29 -2.35 21.05
C PHE A 157 -1.84 -2.45 21.56
N LEU A 158 -0.91 -2.92 20.72
CA LEU A 158 0.48 -3.23 21.07
C LEU A 158 1.52 -2.42 20.29
N SER A 159 1.08 -1.43 19.51
CA SER A 159 1.94 -0.62 18.63
C SER A 159 1.47 0.84 18.66
N ASP A 160 2.38 1.77 18.41
CA ASP A 160 2.03 3.16 18.10
C ASP A 160 1.43 3.32 16.70
N HIS A 161 1.50 2.27 15.88
CA HIS A 161 0.82 2.15 14.60
C HIS A 161 -0.49 1.35 14.71
N SER A 162 -1.49 1.77 13.92
CA SER A 162 -2.74 1.09 13.67
C SER A 162 -2.55 0.02 12.59
N PHE A 163 -3.28 -1.08 12.70
CA PHE A 163 -3.31 -2.11 11.67
C PHE A 163 -4.04 -1.58 10.43
N VAL A 164 -3.44 -1.80 9.25
CA VAL A 164 -4.04 -1.48 7.95
C VAL A 164 -4.25 -2.77 7.18
N CYS A 165 -5.46 -2.97 6.67
CA CYS A 165 -5.85 -4.17 5.93
C CYS A 165 -6.41 -3.80 4.56
N LEU A 166 -5.98 -4.54 3.52
CA LEU A 166 -6.53 -4.45 2.17
C LEU A 166 -7.11 -5.81 1.79
N SER A 167 -8.39 -5.82 1.40
CA SER A 167 -9.03 -7.00 0.82
C SER A 167 -9.20 -6.78 -0.68
N ILE A 168 -8.62 -7.65 -1.50
CA ILE A 168 -8.68 -7.57 -2.96
C ILE A 168 -9.19 -8.89 -3.55
N GLY A 169 -10.15 -8.79 -4.45
CA GLY A 169 -10.73 -9.95 -5.13
C GLY A 169 -9.82 -10.47 -6.24
N THR A 170 -9.69 -11.78 -6.33
CA THR A 170 -8.96 -12.49 -7.38
C THR A 170 -9.82 -12.80 -8.62
N GLN A 171 -11.11 -12.44 -8.61
CA GLN A 171 -12.02 -12.65 -9.75
C GLN A 171 -12.07 -11.45 -10.69
N GLU A 172 -12.48 -11.65 -11.95
CA GLU A 172 -12.77 -10.53 -12.84
C GLU A 172 -13.99 -9.78 -12.30
N ALA A 173 -13.89 -8.46 -12.17
CA ALA A 173 -15.08 -7.64 -12.04
C ALA A 173 -15.94 -7.94 -13.27
N ARG A 174 -17.10 -8.58 -13.08
CA ARG A 174 -18.04 -8.83 -14.18
C ARG A 174 -18.36 -7.48 -14.79
N ARG A 175 -17.91 -7.23 -16.03
CA ARG A 175 -18.32 -6.05 -16.78
C ARG A 175 -19.85 -6.03 -16.78
N GLY A 176 -20.44 -4.98 -16.21
CA GLY A 176 -21.87 -4.74 -16.36
C GLY A 176 -22.22 -4.64 -17.85
N PRO A 177 -23.49 -4.85 -18.23
CA PRO A 177 -23.91 -4.63 -19.61
C PRO A 177 -23.57 -3.19 -19.99
N GLY A 178 -22.63 -3.03 -20.92
CA GLY A 178 -22.23 -1.73 -21.42
C GLY A 178 -23.43 -1.09 -22.11
N PHE A 179 -23.89 0.06 -21.60
CA PHE A 179 -24.86 0.88 -22.31
C PHE A 179 -24.11 1.68 -23.37
N TRP A 180 -24.31 1.32 -24.63
CA TRP A 180 -24.07 2.22 -25.76
C TRP A 180 -25.36 3.03 -25.95
N ASN A 181 -25.29 4.36 -25.77
CA ASN A 181 -26.29 5.30 -26.24
C ASN A 181 -25.63 6.23 -27.26
#